data_AF-A0A0Q9TFH4-F1
#
_entry.id   AF-A0A0Q9TFH4-F1
#
_cell.length_a   1.000
_cell.length_b   1.000
_cell.length_c   1.000
_cell.angle_alpha   90.00
_cell.angle_beta   90.00
_cell.angle_gamma   90.00
#
_symmetry.space_group_name_H-M   'P 1'
#
loop_
_entity.id
_entity.type
_entity.pdbx_description
1 polymer ?
#
loop_
_entity_poly.entity_id
_entity_poly.type
_entity_poly.pdbx_seq_one_letter_code
_entity_poly.pdbx_strand_id
1 'polypeptide(L)'
;MLLDLYRHLGGRREDPDLRPGSWDLSANGVLIELDEELHFNRYRETTLRQTWAQSLPWNRPYLEFCQSRESECLRAATWGKRWTSESSANMFGDAAPPGDLLSAAGSPRWKQRALYDAIKDAVAAHGAGTKVARLSVYDEVSGQSLGNVLTGSARCQIEDLLALVDARTAQAPP
;
A
#
# COMPACT_ATOMS: atom_id res chain seq x y z
N MET A 1 7.93 -14.16 9.63
CA MET A 1 7.83 -13.30 8.42
C MET A 1 6.92 -12.08 8.64
N LEU A 2 5.59 -12.23 8.70
CA LEU A 2 4.68 -11.07 8.92
C LEU A 2 4.72 -10.52 10.35
N LEU A 3 4.87 -11.37 11.36
CA LEU A 3 5.02 -10.93 12.75
C LEU A 3 6.35 -10.19 12.97
N ASP A 4 7.43 -10.67 12.34
CA ASP A 4 8.74 -9.98 12.37
C ASP A 4 8.65 -8.61 11.70
N LEU A 5 7.95 -8.52 10.56
CA LEU A 5 7.68 -7.24 9.91
C LEU A 5 6.87 -6.29 10.80
N TYR A 6 5.83 -6.81 11.46
CA TYR A 6 5.05 -6.03 12.44
C TYR A 6 5.94 -5.49 13.56
N ARG A 7 6.83 -6.32 14.12
CA ARG A 7 7.80 -5.89 15.15
C ARG A 7 8.79 -4.86 14.60
N HIS A 8 9.28 -5.06 13.39
CA HIS A 8 10.19 -4.14 12.72
C HIS A 8 9.57 -2.76 12.48
N LEU A 9 8.25 -2.71 12.21
CA LEU A 9 7.49 -1.47 12.12
C LEU A 9 7.18 -0.82 13.50
N GLY A 10 7.61 -1.42 14.60
CA GLY A 10 7.39 -0.94 15.97
C GLY A 10 6.17 -1.54 16.67
N GLY A 11 5.71 -2.71 16.22
CA GLY A 11 4.58 -3.42 16.81
C GLY A 11 4.81 -3.82 18.27
N ARG A 12 3.85 -3.51 19.14
CA ARG A 12 3.97 -3.68 20.60
C ARG A 12 3.26 -4.92 21.16
N ARG A 13 2.14 -5.34 20.57
CA ARG A 13 1.35 -6.48 21.08
C ARG A 13 2.00 -7.82 20.71
N GLU A 14 1.94 -8.79 21.61
CA GLU A 14 2.35 -10.17 21.32
C GLU A 14 1.45 -10.83 20.27
N ASP A 15 0.14 -10.67 20.45
CA ASP A 15 -0.87 -11.18 19.54
C ASP A 15 -1.72 -10.00 19.01
N PRO A 16 -1.30 -9.36 17.89
CA PRO A 16 -2.05 -8.29 17.27
C PRO A 16 -3.26 -8.84 16.49
N ASP A 17 -4.43 -8.23 16.67
CA ASP A 17 -5.60 -8.51 15.83
C ASP A 17 -5.39 -7.85 14.44
N LEU A 18 -5.03 -8.67 13.45
CA LEU A 18 -4.72 -8.22 12.09
C LEU A 18 -5.97 -8.22 11.22
N ARG A 19 -6.34 -7.03 10.72
CA ARG A 19 -7.52 -6.85 9.87
C ARG A 19 -7.15 -6.04 8.62
N PRO A 20 -6.53 -6.67 7.60
CA PRO A 20 -6.07 -5.97 6.39
C PRO A 20 -7.21 -5.37 5.54
N GLY A 21 -8.47 -5.68 5.85
CA GLY A 21 -9.64 -5.19 5.12
C GLY A 21 -9.96 -6.03 3.89
N SER A 22 -11.08 -5.72 3.25
CA SER A 22 -11.46 -6.28 1.96
C SER A 22 -10.59 -5.72 0.83
N TRP A 23 -10.66 -6.36 -0.34
CA TRP A 23 -10.18 -5.79 -1.59
C TRP A 23 -11.09 -4.65 -2.04
N ASP A 24 -10.55 -3.67 -2.76
CA ASP A 24 -11.36 -2.53 -3.25
C ASP A 24 -12.32 -2.98 -4.35
N LEU A 25 -11.83 -3.82 -5.28
CA LEU A 25 -12.61 -4.37 -6.39
C LEU A 25 -12.28 -5.84 -6.64
N SER A 26 -13.19 -6.54 -7.33
CA SER A 26 -12.97 -7.87 -7.87
C SER A 26 -13.60 -7.97 -9.24
N ALA A 27 -12.81 -8.31 -10.26
CA ALA A 27 -13.27 -8.43 -11.63
C ALA A 27 -12.53 -9.56 -12.35
N ASN A 28 -13.26 -10.39 -13.12
CA ASN A 28 -12.69 -11.47 -13.93
C ASN A 28 -11.70 -12.40 -13.18
N GLY A 29 -11.97 -12.66 -11.89
CA GLY A 29 -11.12 -13.50 -11.03
C GLY A 29 -9.83 -12.83 -10.56
N VAL A 30 -9.68 -11.51 -10.75
CA VAL A 30 -8.58 -10.69 -10.23
C VAL A 30 -9.10 -9.84 -9.08
N LEU A 31 -8.38 -9.89 -7.95
CA LEU A 31 -8.60 -9.03 -6.80
C LEU A 31 -7.78 -7.74 -7.00
N ILE A 32 -8.39 -6.58 -6.80
CA ILE A 32 -7.76 -5.30 -7.16
C ILE A 32 -7.72 -4.37 -5.94
N GLU A 33 -6.55 -3.80 -5.70
CA GLU A 33 -6.34 -2.65 -4.79
C GLU A 33 -6.06 -1.38 -5.58
N LEU A 34 -6.64 -0.26 -5.12
CA LEU A 34 -6.39 1.08 -5.62
C LEU A 34 -5.65 1.89 -4.55
N ASP A 35 -4.37 2.15 -4.79
CA ASP A 35 -3.50 2.83 -3.84
C ASP A 35 -3.46 4.35 -4.08
N GLU A 36 -4.03 5.09 -3.13
CA GLU A 36 -3.96 6.55 -3.01
C GLU A 36 -2.68 7.04 -2.29
N GLU A 37 -2.52 8.36 -2.14
CA GLU A 37 -1.30 9.01 -1.66
C GLU A 37 -0.85 8.48 -0.29
N LEU A 38 -1.79 8.09 0.59
CA LEU A 38 -1.48 7.54 1.91
C LEU A 38 -0.67 6.23 1.91
N HIS A 39 -0.60 5.51 0.79
CA HIS A 39 0.16 4.27 0.68
C HIS A 39 1.65 4.50 0.44
N PHE A 40 2.06 5.68 -0.01
CA PHE A 40 3.44 5.91 -0.48
C PHE A 40 4.26 6.68 0.57
N ASN A 41 4.78 5.95 1.55
CA ASN A 41 5.60 6.46 2.65
C ASN A 41 6.74 5.51 3.04
N ARG A 42 7.68 5.95 3.89
CA ARG A 42 8.81 5.14 4.37
C ARG A 42 8.47 3.79 4.98
N TYR A 43 7.30 3.65 5.61
CA TYR A 43 6.89 2.38 6.21
C TYR A 43 6.47 1.40 5.12
N ARG A 44 5.79 1.88 4.07
CA ARG A 44 5.51 1.07 2.89
C ARG A 44 6.78 0.67 2.15
N GLU A 45 7.74 1.58 2.02
CA GLU A 45 9.06 1.26 1.46
C GLU A 45 9.71 0.09 2.23
N THR A 46 9.63 0.11 3.56
CA THR A 46 10.14 -0.96 4.42
C THR A 46 9.46 -2.31 4.14
N THR A 47 8.15 -2.33 3.87
CA THR A 47 7.43 -3.56 3.56
C THR A 47 7.67 -4.07 2.15
N LEU A 48 7.92 -3.17 1.19
CA LEU A 48 8.29 -3.54 -0.19
C LEU A 48 9.71 -4.09 -0.31
N ARG A 49 10.58 -3.83 0.67
CA ARG A 49 11.96 -4.38 0.69
C ARG A 49 12.04 -5.84 1.11
N GLN A 50 10.93 -6.42 1.60
CA GLN A 50 10.88 -7.84 1.95
C GLN A 50 11.13 -8.72 0.72
N THR A 51 11.84 -9.82 0.89
CA THR A 51 12.26 -10.70 -0.23
C THR A 51 11.09 -11.18 -1.08
N TRP A 52 9.98 -11.57 -0.43
CA TRP A 52 8.76 -12.01 -1.10
C TRP A 52 8.02 -10.89 -1.86
N ALA A 53 8.27 -9.62 -1.52
CA ALA A 53 7.66 -8.49 -2.21
C ALA A 53 8.45 -8.07 -3.46
N GLN A 54 9.75 -8.40 -3.55
CA GLN A 54 10.65 -7.93 -4.61
C GLN A 54 10.27 -8.43 -6.01
N SER A 55 9.62 -9.59 -6.10
CA SER A 55 9.14 -10.15 -7.37
C SER A 55 7.78 -9.61 -7.81
N LEU A 56 7.10 -8.79 -6.99
CA LEU A 56 5.78 -8.28 -7.32
C LEU A 56 5.86 -7.21 -8.43
N PRO A 57 4.92 -7.17 -9.39
CA PRO A 57 4.98 -6.24 -10.53
C PRO A 57 4.98 -4.76 -10.15
N TRP A 58 4.39 -4.41 -9.02
CA TRP A 58 4.36 -3.04 -8.50
C TRP A 58 5.58 -2.65 -7.66
N ASN A 59 6.47 -3.59 -7.33
CA ASN A 59 7.53 -3.37 -6.33
C ASN A 59 8.42 -2.15 -6.66
N ARG A 60 9.07 -2.17 -7.83
CA ARG A 60 10.00 -1.10 -8.22
C ARG A 60 9.32 0.27 -8.32
N PRO A 61 8.20 0.43 -9.05
CA PRO A 61 7.50 1.72 -9.11
C PRO A 61 7.05 2.20 -7.73
N TYR A 62 6.59 1.30 -6.86
CA TYR A 62 6.13 1.71 -5.53
C TYR A 62 7.28 2.14 -4.62
N LEU A 63 8.46 1.54 -4.73
CA LEU A 63 9.65 2.04 -4.03
C LEU A 63 9.99 3.47 -4.48
N GLU A 64 9.93 3.74 -5.79
CA GLU A 64 10.14 5.09 -6.35
C GLU A 64 9.06 6.08 -5.86
N PHE A 65 7.80 5.65 -5.79
CA PHE A 65 6.70 6.48 -5.26
C PHE A 65 6.87 6.75 -3.77
N CYS A 66 7.25 5.77 -2.96
CA CYS A 66 7.48 5.98 -1.52
C CYS A 66 8.57 7.04 -1.29
N GLN A 67 9.59 7.10 -2.13
CA GLN A 67 10.68 8.07 -2.01
C GLN A 67 10.31 9.45 -2.57
N SER A 68 9.66 9.51 -3.74
CA SER A 68 9.36 10.76 -4.43
C SER A 68 8.06 11.43 -3.95
N ARG A 69 7.13 10.67 -3.37
CA ARG A 69 5.77 11.12 -3.01
C ARG A 69 5.51 11.14 -1.49
N GLU A 70 6.50 10.89 -0.63
CA GLU A 70 6.28 10.95 0.83
C GLU A 70 5.76 12.33 1.28
N SER A 71 6.17 13.41 0.62
CA SER A 71 5.64 14.75 0.92
C SER A 71 4.15 14.90 0.61
N GLU A 72 3.65 14.25 -0.45
CA GLU A 72 2.23 14.20 -0.81
C GLU A 72 1.46 13.36 0.20
N CYS A 73 2.00 12.19 0.54
CA CYS A 73 1.48 11.33 1.60
C CYS A 73 1.34 12.10 2.93
N LEU A 74 2.38 12.86 3.32
CA LEU A 74 2.37 13.66 4.54
C LEU A 74 1.26 14.71 4.54
N ARG A 75 1.11 15.45 3.43
CA ARG A 75 0.01 16.43 3.29
C ARG A 75 -1.35 15.77 3.43
N ALA A 76 -1.57 14.63 2.79
CA ALA A 76 -2.83 13.87 2.86
C ALA A 76 -3.11 13.30 4.26
N ALA A 77 -2.07 13.03 5.05
CA ALA A 77 -2.17 12.37 6.35
C ALA A 77 -2.48 13.28 7.55
N THR A 78 -2.35 14.60 7.40
CA THR A 78 -2.47 15.57 8.51
C THR A 78 -3.88 15.70 9.09
N TRP A 79 -4.91 15.17 8.42
CA TRP A 79 -6.31 15.31 8.82
C TRP A 79 -6.96 14.01 9.29
N GLY A 80 -7.81 14.14 10.31
CA GLY A 80 -8.66 13.05 10.81
C GLY A 80 -7.87 11.85 11.35
N LYS A 81 -8.38 10.64 11.10
CA LYS A 81 -7.79 9.37 11.59
C LYS A 81 -6.69 8.80 10.67
N ARG A 82 -6.01 9.67 9.92
CA ARG A 82 -4.99 9.29 8.92
C ARG A 82 -3.57 9.25 9.48
N TRP A 83 -3.30 10.01 10.54
CA TRP A 83 -2.04 9.98 11.29
C TRP A 83 -2.07 8.97 12.44
N THR A 84 -3.16 8.96 13.19
CA THR A 84 -3.39 8.02 14.29
C THR A 84 -4.86 7.63 14.42
N SER A 85 -5.12 6.47 14.99
CA SER A 85 -6.44 6.00 15.44
C SER A 85 -6.23 5.09 16.64
N GLU A 86 -7.29 4.86 17.42
CA GLU A 86 -7.26 3.93 18.55
C GLU A 86 -6.71 2.55 18.17
N SER A 87 -7.19 1.97 17.05
CA SER A 87 -6.70 0.68 16.56
C SER A 87 -5.20 0.70 16.26
N SER A 88 -4.71 1.72 15.56
CA SER A 88 -3.29 1.82 15.25
C SER A 88 -2.43 2.12 16.47
N ALA A 89 -2.93 2.91 17.42
CA ALA A 89 -2.24 3.21 18.67
C ALA A 89 -2.14 1.95 19.54
N ASN A 90 -3.18 1.12 19.57
CA ASN A 90 -3.15 -0.18 20.24
C ASN A 90 -2.11 -1.13 19.61
N MET A 91 -1.79 -0.98 18.33
CA MET A 91 -0.80 -1.81 17.64
C MET A 91 0.64 -1.28 17.77
N PHE A 92 0.86 0.03 17.64
CA PHE A 92 2.20 0.62 17.50
C PHE A 92 2.55 1.64 18.60
N GLY A 93 1.60 1.93 19.49
CA GLY A 93 1.66 2.95 20.54
C GLY A 93 1.26 4.34 20.09
N ASP A 94 1.47 5.30 20.98
CA ASP A 94 1.13 6.71 20.75
C ASP A 94 1.86 7.28 19.54
N ALA A 95 1.15 8.16 18.83
CA ALA A 95 1.68 8.86 17.68
C ALA A 95 2.59 10.01 18.11
N ALA A 96 3.56 10.32 17.25
CA ALA A 96 4.20 11.62 17.27
C ALA A 96 3.21 12.74 16.90
N PRO A 97 3.55 14.03 17.12
CA PRO A 97 2.79 15.13 16.55
C PRO A 97 2.57 14.93 15.03
N PRO A 98 1.39 15.24 14.47
CA PRO A 98 1.15 15.14 13.04
C PRO A 98 2.21 15.88 12.22
N GLY A 99 2.81 15.19 11.25
CA GLY A 99 3.91 15.73 10.45
C GLY A 99 5.31 15.34 10.94
N ASP A 100 5.46 14.91 12.19
CA ASP A 100 6.75 14.48 12.72
C ASP A 100 7.11 13.07 12.23
N LEU A 101 8.05 13.03 11.30
CA LEU A 101 8.62 11.81 10.76
C LEU A 101 10.01 11.49 11.33
N LEU A 102 10.56 12.35 12.19
CA LEU A 102 11.91 12.19 12.74
C LEU A 102 11.90 11.35 14.02
N SER A 103 10.82 11.41 14.79
CA SER A 103 10.67 10.55 15.96
C SER A 103 10.38 9.10 15.56
N ALA A 104 10.85 8.16 16.39
CA ALA A 104 10.59 6.73 16.19
C ALA A 104 9.08 6.38 16.27
N ALA A 105 8.30 7.18 16.99
CA ALA A 105 6.85 7.03 17.09
C ALA A 105 6.19 7.25 15.72
N GLY A 106 6.50 8.37 15.05
CA GLY A 106 5.94 8.74 13.76
C GLY A 106 4.41 8.59 13.69
N SER A 107 3.92 8.02 12.59
CA SER A 107 2.50 7.76 12.34
C SER A 107 2.14 6.28 12.58
N PRO A 108 1.45 5.93 13.68
CA PRO A 108 0.90 4.59 13.89
C PRO A 108 -0.02 4.14 12.75
N ARG A 109 -0.79 5.05 12.14
CA ARG A 109 -1.68 4.68 11.02
C ARG A 109 -0.93 4.35 9.75
N TRP A 110 0.18 5.03 9.47
CA TRP A 110 1.00 4.68 8.32
C TRP A 110 1.66 3.32 8.50
N LYS A 111 2.17 3.01 9.70
CA LYS A 111 2.69 1.68 10.05
C LYS A 111 1.63 0.60 9.88
N GLN A 112 0.41 0.85 10.36
CA GLN A 112 -0.71 -0.07 10.20
C GLN A 112 -1.07 -0.29 8.73
N ARG A 113 -1.20 0.78 7.94
CA ARG A 113 -1.48 0.70 6.51
C ARG A 113 -0.42 -0.09 5.78
N ALA A 114 0.86 0.24 6.00
CA ALA A 114 1.99 -0.46 5.38
C ALA A 114 2.03 -1.95 5.74
N LEU A 115 1.71 -2.31 6.99
CA LEU A 115 1.58 -3.71 7.40
C LEU A 115 0.44 -4.42 6.68
N TYR A 116 -0.74 -3.79 6.59
CA TYR A 116 -1.89 -4.40 5.92
C TYR A 116 -1.66 -4.53 4.42
N ASP A 117 -1.00 -3.56 3.81
CA ASP A 117 -0.53 -3.65 2.42
C ASP A 117 0.44 -4.83 2.25
N ALA A 118 1.35 -5.02 3.20
CA ALA A 118 2.28 -6.15 3.20
C ALA A 118 1.58 -7.51 3.30
N ILE A 119 0.48 -7.60 4.06
CA ILE A 119 -0.32 -8.84 4.13
C ILE A 119 -0.98 -9.12 2.78
N LYS A 120 -1.55 -8.10 2.13
CA LYS A 120 -2.15 -8.24 0.78
C LYS A 120 -1.09 -8.61 -0.27
N ASP A 121 0.10 -8.01 -0.19
CA ASP A 121 1.22 -8.37 -1.05
C ASP A 121 1.70 -9.81 -0.81
N ALA A 122 1.69 -10.31 0.43
CA ALA A 122 2.03 -11.70 0.72
C ALA A 122 1.00 -12.67 0.12
N VAL A 123 -0.30 -12.30 0.10
CA VAL A 123 -1.32 -13.06 -0.62
C VAL A 123 -1.03 -13.06 -2.13
N ALA A 124 -0.62 -11.94 -2.70
CA ALA A 124 -0.24 -11.88 -4.11
C ALA A 124 0.99 -12.74 -4.44
N ALA A 125 1.97 -12.79 -3.54
CA ALA A 125 3.21 -13.53 -3.73
C ALA A 125 3.07 -15.05 -3.50
N HIS A 126 2.17 -15.48 -2.62
CA HIS A 126 2.11 -16.86 -2.13
C HIS A 126 0.72 -17.51 -2.16
N GLY A 127 -0.33 -16.77 -2.45
CA GLY A 127 -1.71 -17.28 -2.52
C GLY A 127 -1.90 -18.11 -3.78
N ALA A 128 -1.78 -19.43 -3.66
CA ALA A 128 -1.95 -20.37 -4.77
C ALA A 128 -3.26 -20.09 -5.53
N GLY A 129 -3.16 -19.93 -6.86
CA GLY A 129 -4.29 -19.65 -7.73
C GLY A 129 -4.93 -18.26 -7.58
N THR A 130 -4.41 -17.39 -6.69
CA THR A 130 -4.94 -16.04 -6.49
C THR A 130 -4.25 -15.07 -7.44
N LYS A 131 -5.04 -14.28 -8.17
CA LYS A 131 -4.57 -13.15 -8.98
C LYS A 131 -4.86 -11.85 -8.24
N VAL A 132 -3.81 -11.05 -8.03
CA VAL A 132 -3.93 -9.76 -7.36
C VAL A 132 -3.32 -8.69 -8.24
N ALA A 133 -4.07 -7.64 -8.54
CA ALA A 133 -3.56 -6.43 -9.16
C ALA A 133 -3.50 -5.30 -8.14
N ARG A 134 -2.44 -4.50 -8.21
CA ARG A 134 -2.28 -3.29 -7.40
C ARG A 134 -2.01 -2.11 -8.32
N LEU A 135 -2.88 -1.11 -8.26
CA LEU A 135 -2.82 0.07 -9.11
C LEU A 135 -2.59 1.30 -8.25
N SER A 136 -1.63 2.13 -8.59
CA SER A 136 -1.39 3.40 -7.94
C SER A 136 -2.09 4.54 -8.67
N VAL A 137 -2.59 5.54 -7.95
CA VAL A 137 -2.99 6.82 -8.56
C VAL A 137 -1.86 7.50 -9.36
N TYR A 138 -0.61 7.12 -9.10
CA TYR A 138 0.59 7.59 -9.80
C TYR A 138 1.01 6.72 -10.98
N ASP A 139 0.35 5.57 -11.22
CA ASP A 139 0.58 4.80 -12.45
C ASP A 139 0.21 5.64 -13.68
N GLU A 140 0.89 5.39 -14.79
CA GLU A 140 0.64 6.07 -16.05
C GLU A 140 -0.17 5.18 -16.99
N VAL A 141 -1.19 5.77 -17.61
CA VAL A 141 -2.01 5.18 -18.67
C VAL A 141 -2.17 6.21 -19.79
N SER A 142 -1.69 5.88 -20.99
CA SER A 142 -1.74 6.76 -22.17
C SER A 142 -1.14 8.16 -21.94
N GLY A 143 -0.04 8.26 -21.19
CA GLY A 143 0.59 9.55 -20.85
C GLY A 143 -0.12 10.36 -19.77
N GLN A 144 -1.11 9.79 -19.08
CA GLN A 144 -1.89 10.42 -18.01
C GLN A 144 -1.74 9.62 -16.71
N SER A 145 -1.78 10.29 -15.56
CA SER A 145 -1.84 9.56 -14.29
C SER A 145 -3.19 8.85 -14.14
N LEU A 146 -3.16 7.64 -13.60
CA LEU A 146 -4.37 6.86 -13.33
C LEU A 146 -5.32 7.63 -12.40
N GLY A 147 -4.78 8.37 -11.41
CA GLY A 147 -5.58 9.25 -10.56
C GLY A 147 -6.39 10.30 -11.35
N ASN A 148 -5.79 10.92 -12.36
CA ASN A 148 -6.51 11.88 -13.22
C ASN A 148 -7.60 11.20 -14.05
N VAL A 149 -7.34 9.98 -14.55
CA VAL A 149 -8.35 9.19 -15.28
C VAL A 149 -9.52 8.82 -14.37
N LEU A 150 -9.25 8.30 -13.17
CA LEU A 150 -10.27 7.86 -12.22
C LEU A 150 -11.14 9.01 -11.70
N THR A 151 -10.59 10.23 -11.60
CA THR A 151 -11.35 11.44 -11.24
C THR A 151 -12.06 12.11 -12.44
N GLY A 152 -11.87 11.60 -13.66
CA GLY A 152 -12.44 12.18 -14.87
C GLY A 152 -11.73 13.44 -15.39
N SER A 153 -10.59 13.79 -14.79
CA SER A 153 -9.73 14.91 -15.20
C SER A 153 -8.94 14.61 -16.48
N ALA A 154 -8.78 13.32 -16.82
CA ALA A 154 -8.18 12.84 -18.05
C ALA A 154 -9.02 11.68 -18.63
N ARG A 155 -8.78 11.34 -19.90
CA ARG A 155 -9.38 10.19 -20.57
C ARG A 155 -8.30 9.27 -21.12
N CYS A 156 -8.56 7.98 -21.10
CA CYS A 156 -7.77 6.95 -21.78
C CYS A 156 -8.71 5.98 -22.49
N GLN A 157 -8.16 5.10 -23.32
CA GLN A 157 -8.93 3.99 -23.87
C GLN A 157 -9.07 2.88 -22.81
N ILE A 158 -10.11 2.06 -22.94
CA ILE A 158 -10.35 0.97 -21.99
C ILE A 158 -9.26 -0.10 -22.11
N GLU A 159 -8.75 -0.31 -23.31
CA GLU A 159 -7.68 -1.25 -23.62
C GLU A 159 -6.39 -0.89 -22.88
N ASP A 160 -6.08 0.41 -22.75
CA ASP A 160 -4.90 0.88 -22.02
C ASP A 160 -5.03 0.62 -20.51
N LEU A 161 -6.25 0.75 -19.95
CA LEU A 161 -6.52 0.40 -18.55
C LEU A 161 -6.39 -1.10 -18.31
N LEU A 162 -6.93 -1.92 -19.22
CA LEU A 162 -6.80 -3.38 -19.13
C LEU A 162 -5.34 -3.81 -19.21
N ALA A 163 -4.56 -3.21 -20.11
CA ALA A 163 -3.12 -3.47 -20.20
C ALA A 163 -2.37 -3.08 -18.92
N LEU A 164 -2.75 -1.98 -18.26
CA LEU A 164 -2.18 -1.59 -16.97
C LEU A 164 -2.54 -2.60 -15.87
N VAL A 165 -3.80 -3.05 -15.80
CA VAL A 165 -4.25 -4.09 -14.85
C VAL A 165 -3.44 -5.36 -15.03
N ASP A 166 -3.28 -5.83 -16.27
CA ASP A 166 -2.50 -7.03 -16.57
C ASP A 166 -1.03 -6.86 -16.18
N ALA A 167 -0.41 -5.72 -16.51
CA ALA A 167 0.97 -5.41 -16.14
C ALA A 167 1.19 -5.29 -14.62
N ARG A 168 0.12 -5.00 -13.87
CA ARG A 168 0.12 -4.88 -12.41
C ARG A 168 -0.40 -6.13 -11.70
N THR A 169 -0.76 -7.19 -12.42
CA THR A 169 -1.27 -8.43 -11.84
C THR A 169 -0.14 -9.38 -11.47
N ALA A 170 -0.06 -9.73 -10.19
CA ALA A 170 0.72 -10.86 -9.70
C ALA A 170 -0.13 -12.13 -9.67
N GLN A 171 0.49 -13.24 -10.03
CA GLN A 171 -0.08 -14.57 -9.82
C GLN A 171 1.03 -15.47 -9.28
N ALA A 172 0.83 -16.01 -8.08
CA ALA A 172 1.72 -17.03 -7.55
C ALA A 172 1.65 -18.28 -8.45
N PRO A 173 2.77 -18.99 -8.66
CA PRO A 173 2.76 -20.29 -9.32
C PRO A 173 1.74 -21.22 -8.66
N PRO A 174 1.07 -22.10 -9.43
CA PRO A 174 0.16 -23.10 -8.88
C PRO A 174 0.86 -24.08 -7.92
#